data_AF-A0A562KFF4-F1
#
_entry.id   AF-A0A562KFF4-F1
#
_cell.length_a   1.000
_cell.length_b   1.000
_cell.length_c   1.000
_cell.angle_alpha   90.00
_cell.angle_beta   90.00
_cell.angle_gamma   90.00
#
_symmetry.space_group_name_H-M   'P 1'
#
loop_
_entity.id
_entity.type
_entity.pdbx_description
1 polymer ?
#
loop_
_entity_poly.entity_id
_entity_poly.type
_entity_poly.pdbx_seq_one_letter_code
_entity_poly.pdbx_strand_id
1 'polypeptide(L)'
;MRINFLILLGLFSLQSALAQETVIDSVKVKQEKLVLEQQKAEKERIKAEEKIIKEQQKAEKERQKALKEAEKAKKDAEKAQKKAEKELKQAEKAVAQREKAKNNIEKAKSKIDSNKKDLEKDKEKFEKLRRKGKLTPEDELKWREKILKKENKALELQLDLEKAENKLRKLE
;
A
#
# COMPACT_ATOMS: atom_id res chain seq x y z
N MET A 1 -21.00 -81.92 -80.63
CA MET A 1 -20.17 -80.86 -80.01
C MET A 1 -20.94 -79.88 -79.11
N ARG A 2 -22.14 -80.20 -78.60
CA ARG A 2 -22.95 -79.22 -77.81
C ARG A 2 -22.87 -79.42 -76.28
N ILE A 3 -22.58 -80.63 -75.81
CA ILE A 3 -22.50 -80.94 -74.37
C ILE A 3 -21.14 -80.55 -73.77
N ASN A 4 -20.03 -80.79 -74.48
CA ASN A 4 -18.70 -80.40 -73.99
C ASN A 4 -18.51 -78.88 -73.90
N PHE A 5 -19.24 -78.10 -74.72
CA PHE A 5 -19.17 -76.64 -74.70
C PHE A 5 -19.95 -76.03 -73.52
N LEU A 6 -21.05 -76.68 -73.09
CA LEU A 6 -21.84 -76.27 -71.93
C LEU A 6 -21.11 -76.52 -70.60
N ILE A 7 -20.34 -77.60 -70.50
CA ILE A 7 -19.54 -77.90 -69.30
C ILE A 7 -18.35 -76.93 -69.18
N LEU A 8 -17.71 -76.56 -70.30
CA LEU A 8 -16.61 -75.60 -70.30
C LEU A 8 -17.06 -74.18 -69.90
N LEU A 9 -18.25 -73.75 -70.33
CA LEU A 9 -18.86 -72.48 -69.95
C LEU A 9 -19.29 -72.44 -68.46
N GLY A 10 -19.72 -73.57 -67.90
CA GLY A 10 -20.06 -73.70 -66.48
C GLY A 10 -18.85 -73.68 -65.55
N LEU A 11 -17.70 -74.24 -65.97
CA LEU A 11 -16.46 -74.17 -65.20
C LEU A 11 -15.81 -72.77 -65.22
N PHE A 12 -15.95 -72.03 -66.33
CA PHE A 12 -15.42 -70.66 -66.45
C PHE A 12 -16.22 -69.63 -65.62
N SER A 13 -17.54 -69.81 -65.50
CA SER A 13 -18.38 -68.95 -64.65
C SER A 13 -18.14 -69.20 -63.15
N LEU A 14 -17.84 -70.44 -62.73
CA LEU A 14 -17.49 -70.77 -61.35
C LEU A 14 -16.13 -70.19 -60.93
N GLN A 15 -15.15 -70.17 -61.84
CA GLN A 15 -13.85 -69.52 -61.59
C GLN A 15 -13.96 -67.98 -61.50
N SER A 16 -14.90 -67.38 -62.24
CA SER A 16 -15.13 -65.93 -62.23
C SER A 16 -15.78 -65.44 -60.93
N ALA A 17 -16.65 -66.25 -60.32
CA ALA A 17 -17.29 -65.93 -59.03
C ALA A 17 -16.30 -65.99 -57.85
N LEU A 18 -15.46 -67.03 -57.78
CA LEU A 18 -14.42 -67.17 -56.73
C LEU A 18 -13.32 -66.10 -56.83
N ALA A 19 -13.03 -65.60 -58.04
CA ALA A 19 -12.10 -64.49 -58.25
C ALA A 19 -12.66 -63.12 -57.82
N GLN A 20 -13.97 -62.88 -57.93
CA GLN A 20 -14.58 -61.65 -57.42
C GLN A 20 -14.65 -61.63 -55.89
N GLU A 21 -14.97 -62.75 -55.25
CA GLU A 21 -15.07 -62.85 -53.79
C GLU A 21 -13.70 -62.62 -53.10
N THR A 22 -12.61 -63.14 -53.68
CA THR A 22 -11.23 -62.93 -53.17
C THR A 22 -10.68 -61.52 -53.37
N VAL A 23 -11.12 -60.80 -54.42
CA VAL A 23 -10.73 -59.40 -54.67
C VAL A 23 -11.49 -58.44 -53.76
N ILE A 24 -12.78 -58.68 -53.49
CA ILE A 24 -13.60 -57.86 -52.59
C ILE A 24 -13.07 -57.97 -51.14
N ASP A 25 -12.68 -59.16 -50.69
CA ASP A 25 -12.14 -59.37 -49.33
C ASP A 25 -10.77 -58.70 -49.13
N SER A 26 -9.88 -58.77 -50.14
CA SER A 26 -8.56 -58.10 -50.08
C SER A 26 -8.68 -56.57 -50.04
N VAL A 27 -9.66 -56.00 -50.74
CA VAL A 27 -9.95 -54.56 -50.72
C VAL A 27 -10.52 -54.15 -49.36
N LYS A 28 -11.46 -54.92 -48.80
CA LYS A 28 -12.04 -54.66 -47.48
C LYS A 28 -10.99 -54.69 -46.36
N VAL A 29 -10.12 -55.70 -46.36
CA VAL A 29 -9.01 -55.82 -45.39
C VAL A 29 -7.99 -54.69 -45.53
N LYS A 30 -7.68 -54.24 -46.76
CA LYS A 30 -6.82 -53.06 -46.96
C LYS A 30 -7.48 -51.77 -46.44
N GLN A 31 -8.78 -51.61 -46.64
CA GLN A 31 -9.53 -50.43 -46.21
C GLN A 31 -9.68 -50.36 -44.69
N GLU A 32 -9.93 -51.49 -44.03
CA GLU A 32 -9.92 -51.59 -42.56
C GLU A 32 -8.54 -51.33 -41.95
N LYS A 33 -7.47 -51.81 -42.60
CA LYS A 33 -6.09 -51.55 -42.15
C LYS A 33 -5.73 -50.06 -42.27
N LEU A 34 -6.19 -49.40 -43.33
CA LEU A 34 -5.97 -47.97 -43.57
C LEU A 34 -6.77 -47.09 -42.59
N VAL A 35 -8.01 -47.49 -42.27
CA VAL A 35 -8.82 -46.84 -41.22
C VAL A 35 -8.18 -47.04 -39.84
N LEU A 36 -7.66 -48.23 -39.52
CA LEU A 36 -6.97 -48.48 -38.26
C LEU A 36 -5.67 -47.67 -38.13
N GLU A 37 -4.94 -47.49 -39.22
CA GLU A 37 -3.72 -46.68 -39.28
C GLU A 37 -4.03 -45.18 -39.15
N GLN A 38 -5.08 -44.69 -39.82
CA GLN A 38 -5.59 -43.32 -39.65
C GLN A 38 -6.06 -43.07 -38.21
N GLN A 39 -6.78 -44.00 -37.59
CA GLN A 39 -7.21 -43.89 -36.19
C GLN A 39 -6.01 -43.90 -35.21
N LYS A 40 -4.93 -44.63 -35.52
CA LYS A 40 -3.70 -44.59 -34.71
C LYS A 40 -2.98 -43.25 -34.86
N ALA A 41 -2.84 -42.75 -36.08
CA ALA A 41 -2.24 -41.45 -36.36
C ALA A 41 -3.03 -40.29 -35.73
N GLU A 42 -4.37 -40.36 -35.76
CA GLU A 42 -5.26 -39.39 -35.12
C GLU A 42 -5.15 -39.45 -33.59
N LYS A 43 -5.11 -40.66 -33.01
CA LYS A 43 -4.87 -40.83 -31.56
C LYS A 43 -3.50 -40.31 -31.12
N GLU A 44 -2.46 -40.46 -31.95
CA GLU A 44 -1.14 -39.89 -31.67
C GLU A 44 -1.12 -38.38 -31.78
N ARG A 45 -1.80 -37.80 -32.77
CA ARG A 45 -1.98 -36.34 -32.89
C ARG A 45 -2.75 -35.74 -31.72
N ILE A 46 -3.85 -36.36 -31.33
CA ILE A 46 -4.64 -35.94 -30.16
C ILE A 46 -3.76 -36.00 -28.90
N LYS A 47 -2.98 -37.07 -28.69
CA LYS A 47 -2.06 -37.18 -27.54
C LYS A 47 -0.96 -36.11 -27.57
N ALA A 48 -0.46 -35.73 -28.75
CA ALA A 48 0.54 -34.68 -28.90
C ALA A 48 -0.06 -33.30 -28.58
N GLU A 49 -1.25 -32.99 -29.10
CA GLU A 49 -1.98 -31.76 -28.78
C GLU A 49 -2.33 -31.68 -27.29
N GLU A 50 -2.76 -32.79 -26.69
CA GLU A 50 -3.09 -32.83 -25.26
C GLU A 50 -1.86 -32.56 -24.37
N LYS A 51 -0.67 -33.01 -24.79
CA LYS A 51 0.59 -32.70 -24.11
C LYS A 51 0.94 -31.22 -24.22
N ILE A 52 0.83 -30.64 -25.41
CA ILE A 52 1.09 -29.21 -25.65
C ILE A 52 0.12 -28.35 -24.83
N ILE A 53 -1.17 -28.69 -24.81
CA ILE A 53 -2.18 -27.98 -24.01
C ILE A 53 -1.86 -28.10 -22.52
N LYS A 54 -1.47 -29.28 -22.02
CA LYS A 54 -1.08 -29.47 -20.62
C LYS A 54 0.16 -28.65 -20.24
N GLU A 55 1.15 -28.55 -21.12
CA GLU A 55 2.34 -27.71 -20.90
C GLU A 55 2.01 -26.22 -20.91
N GLN A 56 1.20 -25.76 -21.88
CA GLN A 56 0.73 -24.38 -21.93
C GLN A 56 -0.09 -24.01 -20.68
N GLN A 57 -0.98 -24.90 -20.23
CA GLN A 57 -1.75 -24.69 -18.99
C GLN A 57 -0.86 -24.64 -17.74
N LYS A 58 0.21 -25.43 -17.68
CA LYS A 58 1.18 -25.35 -16.58
C LYS A 58 1.93 -24.03 -16.60
N ALA A 59 2.44 -23.63 -17.77
CA ALA A 59 3.15 -22.36 -17.94
C ALA A 59 2.25 -21.15 -17.60
N GLU A 60 0.98 -21.17 -18.01
CA GLU A 60 0.01 -20.12 -17.69
C GLU A 60 -0.31 -20.08 -16.18
N LYS A 61 -0.47 -21.25 -15.54
CA LYS A 61 -0.65 -21.32 -14.07
C LYS A 61 0.56 -20.77 -13.32
N GLU A 62 1.77 -21.04 -13.78
CA GLU A 62 3.00 -20.51 -13.17
C GLU A 62 3.11 -18.99 -13.37
N ARG A 63 2.82 -18.49 -14.57
CA ARG A 63 2.75 -17.04 -14.83
C ARG A 63 1.71 -16.36 -13.94
N GLN A 64 0.52 -16.93 -13.79
CA GLN A 64 -0.51 -16.37 -12.90
C GLN A 64 -0.09 -16.39 -11.42
N LYS A 65 0.61 -17.43 -10.97
CA LYS A 65 1.17 -17.46 -9.61
C LYS A 65 2.22 -16.37 -9.43
N ALA A 66 3.16 -16.24 -10.36
CA ALA A 66 4.19 -15.20 -10.32
C ALA A 66 3.59 -13.78 -10.35
N LEU A 67 2.57 -13.53 -11.17
CA LEU A 67 1.85 -12.25 -11.19
C LEU A 67 1.14 -11.98 -9.86
N LYS A 68 0.46 -12.98 -9.28
CA LYS A 68 -0.20 -12.85 -7.96
C LYS A 68 0.80 -12.58 -6.84
N GLU A 69 1.97 -13.21 -6.86
CA GLU A 69 3.04 -12.97 -5.89
C GLU A 69 3.64 -11.58 -6.05
N ALA A 70 3.91 -11.15 -7.29
CA ALA A 70 4.39 -9.80 -7.58
C ALA A 70 3.36 -8.72 -7.17
N GLU A 71 2.07 -8.95 -7.39
CA GLU A 71 1.00 -8.04 -6.95
C GLU A 71 0.91 -7.96 -5.42
N LYS A 72 1.00 -9.09 -4.73
CA LYS A 72 1.06 -9.13 -3.26
C LYS A 72 2.27 -8.37 -2.73
N ALA A 73 3.45 -8.61 -3.30
CA ALA A 73 4.67 -7.92 -2.91
C ALA A 73 4.57 -6.40 -3.12
N LYS A 74 4.01 -5.96 -4.25
CA LYS A 74 3.73 -4.53 -4.50
C LYS A 74 2.77 -3.94 -3.47
N LYS A 75 1.68 -4.65 -3.17
CA LYS A 75 0.67 -4.20 -2.21
C LYS A 75 1.24 -4.10 -0.80
N ASP A 76 2.10 -5.03 -0.41
CA ASP A 76 2.74 -5.00 0.91
C ASP A 76 3.83 -3.92 0.99
N ALA A 77 4.58 -3.68 -0.08
CA ALA A 77 5.50 -2.54 -0.18
C ALA A 77 4.75 -1.20 -0.10
N GLU A 78 3.61 -1.05 -0.77
CA GLU A 78 2.79 0.17 -0.71
C GLU A 78 2.22 0.40 0.70
N LYS A 79 1.76 -0.66 1.37
CA LYS A 79 1.32 -0.57 2.78
C LYS A 79 2.47 -0.16 3.70
N ALA A 80 3.67 -0.70 3.49
CA ALA A 80 4.85 -0.36 4.28
C ALA A 80 5.23 1.12 4.08
N GLN A 81 5.25 1.60 2.83
CA GLN A 81 5.48 3.01 2.52
C GLN A 81 4.42 3.91 3.17
N LYS A 82 3.13 3.56 3.08
CA LYS A 82 2.06 4.31 3.72
C LYS A 82 2.16 4.35 5.25
N LYS A 83 2.67 3.30 5.88
CA LYS A 83 2.94 3.29 7.34
C LYS A 83 4.11 4.21 7.67
N ALA A 84 5.22 4.09 6.95
CA ALA A 84 6.39 4.95 7.13
C ALA A 84 6.03 6.43 6.92
N GLU A 85 5.26 6.78 5.89
CA GLU A 85 4.82 8.16 5.64
C GLU A 85 3.93 8.69 6.78
N LYS A 86 3.02 7.86 7.31
CA LYS A 86 2.20 8.23 8.47
C LYS A 86 3.04 8.47 9.71
N GLU A 87 4.02 7.61 9.98
CA GLU A 87 4.94 7.75 11.11
C GLU A 87 5.80 9.01 10.99
N LEU A 88 6.36 9.28 9.81
CA LEU A 88 7.09 10.52 9.51
C LEU A 88 6.22 11.75 9.75
N LYS A 89 4.99 11.75 9.23
CA LYS A 89 4.05 12.87 9.41
C LYS A 89 3.64 13.07 10.88
N GLN A 90 3.56 12.00 11.66
CA GLN A 90 3.32 12.08 13.10
C GLN A 90 4.52 12.67 13.83
N ALA A 91 5.73 12.24 13.48
CA ALA A 91 6.97 12.77 14.03
C ALA A 91 7.14 14.26 13.71
N GLU A 92 6.93 14.67 12.46
CA GLU A 92 6.96 16.09 12.05
C GLU A 92 5.95 16.93 12.83
N LYS A 93 4.71 16.43 13.00
CA LYS A 93 3.70 17.11 13.81
C LYS A 93 4.13 17.26 15.27
N ALA A 94 4.72 16.22 15.86
CA ALA A 94 5.21 16.26 17.23
C ALA A 94 6.35 17.28 17.39
N VAL A 95 7.30 17.32 16.45
CA VAL A 95 8.38 18.32 16.41
C VAL A 95 7.80 19.73 16.30
N ALA A 96 6.88 19.95 15.35
CA ALA A 96 6.24 21.26 15.18
C ALA A 96 5.45 21.72 16.41
N GLN A 97 4.79 20.79 17.12
CA GLN A 97 4.12 21.09 18.38
C GLN A 97 5.10 21.48 19.48
N ARG A 98 6.22 20.76 19.60
CA ARG A 98 7.30 21.06 20.55
C ARG A 98 7.92 22.43 20.29
N GLU A 99 8.24 22.75 19.03
CA GLU A 99 8.77 24.07 18.66
C GLU A 99 7.79 25.20 18.99
N LYS A 100 6.50 25.03 18.68
CA LYS A 100 5.47 26.00 19.05
C LYS A 100 5.40 26.20 20.57
N ALA A 101 5.48 25.13 21.35
CA ALA A 101 5.50 25.21 22.80
C ALA A 101 6.74 25.95 23.33
N LYS A 102 7.94 25.67 22.79
CA LYS A 102 9.17 26.39 23.11
C LYS A 102 9.08 27.90 22.78
N ASN A 103 8.57 28.24 21.59
CA ASN A 103 8.37 29.63 21.18
C ASN A 103 7.38 30.37 22.10
N ASN A 104 6.35 29.70 22.60
CA ASN A 104 5.41 30.29 23.55
C ASN A 104 6.06 30.56 24.91
N ILE A 105 6.91 29.65 25.39
CA ILE A 105 7.70 29.83 26.62
C ILE A 105 8.64 31.03 26.47
N GLU A 106 9.34 31.13 25.35
CA GLU A 106 10.24 32.25 25.08
C GLU A 106 9.50 33.60 25.07
N LYS A 107 8.35 33.67 24.40
CA LYS A 107 7.49 34.86 24.43
C LYS A 107 7.00 35.20 25.83
N ALA A 108 6.65 34.20 26.64
CA ALA A 108 6.25 34.42 28.03
C ALA A 108 7.41 34.97 28.87
N LYS A 109 8.61 34.40 28.75
CA LYS A 109 9.83 34.90 29.40
C LYS A 109 10.13 36.35 29.02
N SER A 110 10.07 36.68 27.72
CA SER A 110 10.26 38.05 27.23
C SER A 110 9.26 39.04 27.84
N LYS A 111 7.98 38.65 27.96
CA LYS A 111 6.95 39.47 28.61
C LYS A 111 7.21 39.67 30.11
N ILE A 112 7.65 38.62 30.81
CA ILE A 112 8.04 38.68 32.22
C ILE A 112 9.19 39.67 32.40
N ASP A 113 10.23 39.57 31.59
CA ASP A 113 11.39 40.45 31.66
C ASP A 113 11.02 41.91 31.40
N SER A 114 10.16 42.18 30.42
CA SER A 114 9.65 43.53 30.16
C SER A 114 8.86 44.06 31.36
N ASN A 115 7.91 43.28 31.89
CA ASN A 115 7.12 43.68 33.05
C ASN A 115 7.98 43.91 34.30
N LYS A 116 9.00 43.07 34.50
CA LYS A 116 9.97 43.20 35.60
C LYS A 116 10.75 44.51 35.50
N LYS A 117 11.30 44.83 34.32
CA LYS A 117 11.99 46.11 34.08
C LYS A 117 11.08 47.31 34.33
N ASP A 118 9.84 47.25 33.88
CA ASP A 118 8.87 48.33 34.06
C ASP A 118 8.40 48.47 35.52
N LEU A 119 8.33 47.36 36.26
CA LEU A 119 8.04 47.34 37.69
C LEU A 119 9.20 47.96 38.47
N GLU A 120 10.44 47.59 38.15
CA GLU A 120 11.65 48.12 38.77
C GLU A 120 11.77 49.63 38.58
N LYS A 121 11.58 50.14 37.35
CA LYS A 121 11.56 51.58 37.06
C LYS A 121 10.48 52.33 37.85
N ASP A 122 9.29 51.75 38.00
CA ASP A 122 8.22 52.37 38.78
C ASP A 122 8.55 52.38 40.28
N LYS A 123 9.12 51.29 40.81
CA LYS A 123 9.59 51.22 42.20
C LYS A 123 10.68 52.24 42.48
N GLU A 124 11.68 52.35 41.60
CA GLU A 124 12.74 53.36 41.72
C GLU A 124 12.20 54.78 41.68
N LYS A 125 11.28 55.07 40.75
CA LYS A 125 10.67 56.39 40.62
C LYS A 125 9.82 56.74 41.85
N PHE A 126 9.03 55.78 42.34
CA PHE A 126 8.26 55.93 43.57
C PHE A 126 9.16 56.21 44.78
N GLU A 127 10.18 55.39 45.00
CA GLU A 127 11.15 55.57 46.09
C GLU A 127 11.87 56.93 46.00
N LYS A 128 12.27 57.35 44.80
CA LYS A 128 12.93 58.65 44.58
C LYS A 128 12.00 59.83 44.89
N LEU A 129 10.72 59.74 44.52
CA LEU A 129 9.74 60.80 44.82
C LEU A 129 9.39 60.84 46.31
N ARG A 130 9.24 59.66 46.94
CA ARG A 130 9.00 59.51 48.37
C ARG A 130 10.13 60.08 49.20
N ARG A 131 11.39 59.72 48.89
CA ARG A 131 12.59 60.25 49.55
C ARG A 131 12.72 61.77 49.42
N LYS A 132 12.24 62.35 48.32
CA LYS A 132 12.25 63.81 48.10
C LYS A 132 11.08 64.53 48.77
N GLY A 133 10.17 63.83 49.45
CA GLY A 133 8.96 64.41 50.04
C GLY A 133 8.02 65.05 49.02
N LYS A 134 8.08 64.60 47.74
CA LYS A 134 7.29 65.17 46.64
C LYS A 134 5.95 64.46 46.40
N LEU A 135 5.55 63.56 47.30
CA LEU A 135 4.31 62.80 47.20
C LEU A 135 3.36 63.21 48.32
N THR A 136 2.11 63.46 47.95
CA THR A 136 1.01 63.52 48.91
C THR A 136 0.59 62.10 49.32
N PRO A 137 -0.13 61.91 50.44
CA PRO A 137 -0.67 60.60 50.82
C PRO A 137 -1.52 59.95 49.72
N GLU A 138 -2.31 60.76 49.00
CA GLU A 138 -3.12 60.35 47.86
C GLU A 138 -2.26 59.83 46.69
N ASP A 139 -1.18 60.55 46.36
CA ASP A 139 -0.26 60.13 45.30
C ASP A 139 0.50 58.87 45.66
N GLU A 140 0.88 58.69 46.94
CA GLU A 140 1.50 57.46 47.41
C GLU A 140 0.59 56.25 47.20
N LEU A 141 -0.72 56.39 47.49
CA LEU A 141 -1.69 55.32 47.27
C LEU A 141 -1.79 54.96 45.78
N LYS A 142 -1.86 55.96 44.89
CA LYS A 142 -1.88 55.72 43.44
C LYS A 142 -0.63 54.99 42.95
N TRP A 143 0.55 55.35 43.46
CA TRP A 143 1.79 54.65 43.12
C TRP A 143 1.80 53.21 43.64
N ARG A 144 1.37 52.99 44.88
CA ARG A 144 1.26 51.64 45.48
C ARG A 144 0.27 50.78 44.69
N GLU A 145 -0.88 51.32 44.32
CA GLU A 145 -1.88 50.62 43.49
C GLU A 145 -1.30 50.25 42.12
N LYS A 146 -0.59 51.17 41.46
CA LYS A 146 0.07 50.91 40.18
C LYS A 146 1.13 49.81 40.29
N ILE A 147 1.96 49.85 41.33
CA ILE A 147 2.98 48.83 41.60
C ILE A 147 2.31 47.47 41.85
N LEU A 148 1.27 47.43 42.69
CA LEU A 148 0.51 46.21 42.99
C LEU A 148 -0.11 45.60 41.74
N LYS A 149 -0.71 46.40 40.84
CA LYS A 149 -1.24 45.92 39.56
C LYS A 149 -0.16 45.26 38.70
N LYS A 150 1.05 45.82 38.66
CA LYS A 150 2.18 45.24 37.92
C LYS A 150 2.75 43.99 38.58
N GLU A 151 2.72 43.90 39.91
CA GLU A 151 3.11 42.70 40.66
C GLU A 151 2.12 41.56 40.42
N ASN A 152 0.82 41.83 40.48
CA ASN A 152 -0.21 40.85 40.14
C ASN A 152 -0.06 40.35 38.70
N LYS A 153 0.19 41.26 37.76
CA LYS A 153 0.49 40.89 36.37
C LYS A 153 1.77 40.04 36.25
N ALA A 154 2.78 40.29 37.09
CA ALA A 154 4.00 39.46 37.11
C ALA A 154 3.67 38.03 37.56
N LEU A 155 2.82 37.87 38.57
CA LEU A 155 2.36 36.55 39.04
C LEU A 155 1.53 35.83 37.98
N GLU A 156 0.61 36.52 37.32
CA GLU A 156 -0.17 35.95 36.20
C GLU A 156 0.75 35.46 35.07
N LEU A 157 1.72 36.28 34.68
CA LEU A 157 2.69 35.90 33.64
C LEU A 157 3.57 34.71 34.06
N GLN A 158 3.94 34.61 35.34
CA GLN A 158 4.66 33.45 35.88
C GLN A 158 3.81 32.18 35.85
N LEU A 159 2.53 32.27 36.22
CA LEU A 159 1.59 31.15 36.11
C LEU A 159 1.39 30.71 34.66
N ASP A 160 1.31 31.65 33.73
CA ASP A 160 1.20 31.34 32.30
C ASP A 160 2.48 30.69 31.75
N LEU A 161 3.66 31.13 32.20
CA LEU A 161 4.93 30.49 31.89
C LEU A 161 4.96 29.05 32.41
N GLU A 162 4.58 28.83 33.66
CA GLU A 162 4.54 27.49 34.26
C GLU A 162 3.56 26.58 33.51
N LYS A 163 2.38 27.08 33.14
CA LYS A 163 1.43 26.33 32.30
C LYS A 163 2.02 25.98 30.93
N ALA A 164 2.79 26.88 30.33
CA ALA A 164 3.44 26.64 29.04
C ALA A 164 4.58 25.61 29.16
N GLU A 165 5.39 25.69 30.22
CA GLU A 165 6.45 24.71 30.53
C GLU A 165 5.87 23.34 30.83
N ASN A 166 4.76 23.26 31.58
CA ASN A 166 4.04 22.01 31.84
C ASN A 166 3.46 21.41 30.55
N LYS A 167 2.96 22.24 29.61
CA LYS A 167 2.53 21.76 28.29
C LYS A 167 3.70 21.18 27.50
N LEU A 168 4.87 21.83 27.52
CA LEU A 168 6.06 21.30 26.86
C LEU A 168 6.50 19.97 27.49
N ARG A 169 6.53 19.88 28.83
CA ARG A 169 6.89 18.64 29.54
C ARG A 169 5.97 17.46 29.22
N LYS A 170 4.68 17.72 28.94
CA LYS A 170 3.73 16.68 28.50
C LYS A 170 3.95 16.23 27.04
N LEU A 171 4.69 17.01 26.25
CA LEU A 171 5.03 16.70 24.87
C LEU A 171 6.41 16.04 24.75
N GLU A 172 7.24 16.08 25.79
CA GLU A 172 8.54 15.40 25.88
C GLU A 172 8.37 13.92 26.22
#